data_AF-A0AAW3FD23-F1
#
_entry.id   AF-A0AAW3FD23-F1
#
_cell.length_a   1.000
_cell.length_b   1.000
_cell.length_c   1.000
_cell.angle_alpha   90.00
_cell.angle_beta   90.00
_cell.angle_gamma   90.00
#
_symmetry.space_group_name_H-M   'P 1'
#
loop_
_entity.id
_entity.type
_entity.pdbx_description
1 polymer ?
#
loop_
_entity_poly.entity_id
_entity_poly.type
_entity_poly.pdbx_seq_one_letter_code
_entity_poly.pdbx_strand_id
1 'polypeptide(L)'
;MEREELKELVNKSLGSTQLKLSERTINEELDDVLGDFGDNEEANAKLVERVANRLKRMDGNLHADVSKEVKEYKENAEKKQKEGNEGGSKKNENNEGSESEIMKELKNLRAELDEERNARKQEQTERAKHATMDSVRKGLREKFENAGLKINDFFAKSALSKLEIPSENVDLKSLVEKAERLYNADIKEAGIEIGKPHAGGNGGGKEEKEDWSDVGNIVGRHNPKTE
;
A
#
# COMPACT_ATOMS: atom_id res chain seq x y z
N MET A 1 -39.78 0.05 19.24
CA MET A 1 -38.65 -0.70 19.83
C MET A 1 -37.53 -0.69 18.81
N GLU A 2 -36.34 -0.36 19.25
CA GLU A 2 -35.16 -0.35 18.38
C GLU A 2 -34.46 -1.72 18.37
N ARG A 3 -33.70 -2.02 17.32
CA ARG A 3 -32.96 -3.29 17.20
C ARG A 3 -32.07 -3.58 18.40
N GLU A 4 -31.37 -2.56 18.89
CA GLU A 4 -30.44 -2.72 20.02
C GLU A 4 -31.19 -3.07 21.31
N GLU A 5 -32.38 -2.51 21.52
CA GLU A 5 -33.24 -2.87 22.66
C GLU A 5 -33.72 -4.33 22.56
N LEU A 6 -34.12 -4.75 21.36
CA LEU A 6 -34.52 -6.14 21.10
C LEU A 6 -33.35 -7.10 21.32
N LYS A 7 -32.14 -6.72 20.88
CA LYS A 7 -30.92 -7.48 21.07
C LYS A 7 -30.61 -7.68 22.56
N GLU A 8 -30.78 -6.66 23.38
CA GLU A 8 -30.61 -6.77 24.84
C GLU A 8 -31.64 -7.73 25.46
N LEU A 9 -32.91 -7.64 25.07
CA LEU A 9 -33.96 -8.56 25.54
C LEU A 9 -33.69 -10.01 25.16
N VAL A 10 -33.26 -10.23 23.91
CA VAL A 10 -32.87 -11.56 23.41
C VAL A 10 -31.64 -12.07 24.18
N ASN A 11 -30.62 -11.25 24.38
CA ASN A 11 -29.44 -11.63 25.17
C ASN A 11 -29.79 -11.99 26.62
N LYS A 12 -30.73 -11.27 27.24
CA LYS A 12 -31.25 -11.60 28.57
C LYS A 12 -31.97 -12.95 28.59
N SER A 13 -32.73 -13.27 27.53
CA SER A 13 -33.38 -14.57 27.35
C SER A 13 -32.38 -15.71 27.07
N LEU A 14 -31.29 -15.42 26.36
CA LEU A 14 -30.19 -16.36 26.13
C LEU A 14 -29.43 -16.68 27.43
N GLY A 15 -29.40 -15.76 28.39
CA GLY A 15 -28.75 -15.94 29.68
C GLY A 15 -27.23 -16.08 29.54
N SER A 16 -26.67 -17.20 30.01
CA SER A 16 -25.24 -17.51 29.86
C SER A 16 -24.88 -18.13 28.51
N THR A 17 -25.83 -18.27 27.58
CA THR A 17 -25.58 -18.91 26.29
C THR A 17 -24.84 -17.93 25.38
N GLN A 18 -23.56 -18.20 25.12
CA GLN A 18 -22.77 -17.42 24.18
C GLN A 18 -22.89 -18.01 22.77
N LEU A 19 -23.61 -17.30 21.90
CA LEU A 19 -23.73 -17.67 20.49
C LEU A 19 -22.41 -17.35 19.75
N LYS A 20 -22.01 -18.23 18.84
CA LYS A 20 -20.91 -18.04 17.90
C LYS A 20 -21.38 -17.78 16.47
N LEU A 21 -22.66 -17.41 16.33
CA LEU A 21 -23.23 -16.91 15.09
C LEU A 21 -22.64 -15.55 14.72
N SER A 22 -22.64 -15.24 13.43
CA SER A 22 -22.19 -13.92 12.96
C SER A 22 -23.14 -12.82 13.42
N GLU A 23 -22.61 -11.62 13.69
CA GLU A 23 -23.44 -10.46 14.04
C GLU A 23 -24.46 -10.16 12.95
N ARG A 24 -24.10 -10.36 11.68
CA ARG A 24 -25.01 -10.21 10.55
C ARG A 24 -26.21 -11.14 10.67
N THR A 25 -25.99 -12.43 10.91
CA THR A 25 -27.07 -13.42 11.10
C THR A 25 -27.95 -13.05 12.29
N ILE A 26 -27.34 -12.60 13.39
CA ILE A 26 -28.12 -12.18 14.56
C ILE A 26 -28.96 -10.94 14.21
N ASN A 27 -28.39 -9.93 13.56
CA ASN A 27 -29.09 -8.70 13.21
C ASN A 27 -30.23 -8.94 12.22
N GLU A 28 -30.03 -9.76 11.19
CA GLU A 28 -31.08 -10.14 10.23
C GLU A 28 -32.29 -10.78 10.95
N GLU A 29 -32.05 -11.67 11.91
CA GLU A 29 -33.12 -12.31 12.68
C GLU A 29 -33.85 -11.38 13.63
N LEU A 30 -33.16 -10.36 14.14
CA LEU A 30 -33.80 -9.32 14.95
C LEU A 30 -34.64 -8.42 14.05
N ASP A 31 -34.10 -8.00 12.91
CA ASP A 31 -34.76 -7.11 11.95
C ASP A 31 -36.04 -7.72 11.38
N ASP A 32 -36.05 -9.03 11.10
CA ASP A 32 -37.24 -9.78 10.64
C ASP A 32 -38.41 -9.71 11.63
N VAL A 33 -38.09 -9.56 12.91
CA VAL A 33 -39.05 -9.69 14.01
C VAL A 33 -39.42 -8.33 14.60
N LEU A 34 -38.64 -7.28 14.34
CA LEU A 34 -38.93 -5.92 14.79
C LEU A 34 -40.31 -5.41 14.33
N GLY A 35 -40.73 -5.78 13.11
CA GLY A 35 -42.04 -5.39 12.56
C GLY A 35 -43.24 -6.05 13.24
N ASP A 36 -43.03 -7.17 13.95
CA ASP A 36 -44.09 -7.93 14.61
C ASP A 36 -44.36 -7.46 16.06
N PHE A 37 -43.55 -6.52 16.58
CA PHE A 37 -43.76 -5.94 17.91
C PHE A 37 -44.96 -4.98 17.91
N GLY A 38 -45.83 -5.14 18.91
CA GLY A 38 -46.98 -4.26 19.13
C GLY A 38 -47.18 -3.91 20.60
N ASP A 39 -48.39 -3.46 20.95
CA ASP A 39 -48.70 -3.01 22.32
C ASP A 39 -48.91 -4.15 23.33
N ASN A 40 -48.93 -5.41 22.87
CA ASN A 40 -49.16 -6.57 23.72
C ASN A 40 -47.84 -7.14 24.27
N GLU A 41 -47.53 -6.80 25.52
CA GLU A 41 -46.31 -7.24 26.22
C GLU A 41 -46.15 -8.77 26.27
N GLU A 42 -47.22 -9.54 26.44
CA GLU A 42 -47.14 -11.01 26.52
C GLU A 42 -46.82 -11.63 25.15
N ALA A 43 -47.36 -11.06 24.08
CA ALA A 43 -47.04 -11.47 22.71
C ALA A 43 -45.57 -11.16 22.39
N ASN A 44 -45.10 -9.97 22.77
CA ASN A 44 -43.72 -9.52 22.60
C ASN A 44 -42.74 -10.41 23.37
N ALA A 45 -43.06 -10.83 24.60
CA ALA A 45 -42.20 -11.73 25.38
C ALA A 45 -42.04 -13.10 24.70
N LYS A 46 -43.15 -13.68 24.18
CA LYS A 46 -43.12 -14.94 23.41
C LYS A 46 -42.31 -14.82 22.12
N LEU A 47 -42.33 -13.63 21.50
CA LEU A 47 -41.57 -13.32 20.30
C LEU A 47 -40.06 -13.32 20.59
N VAL A 48 -39.64 -12.63 21.65
CA VAL A 48 -38.24 -12.62 22.13
C VAL A 48 -37.76 -14.04 22.46
N GLU A 49 -38.58 -14.83 23.17
CA GLU A 49 -38.25 -16.23 23.50
C GLU A 49 -38.10 -17.09 22.22
N ARG A 50 -38.96 -16.90 21.22
CA ARG A 50 -38.90 -17.60 19.94
C ARG A 50 -37.60 -17.28 19.21
N VAL A 51 -37.22 -16.00 19.15
CA VAL A 51 -35.95 -15.56 18.52
C VAL A 51 -34.76 -16.16 19.25
N ALA A 52 -34.73 -16.07 20.59
CA ALA A 52 -33.67 -16.66 21.39
C ALA A 52 -33.52 -18.17 21.14
N ASN A 53 -34.63 -18.91 21.10
CA ASN A 53 -34.63 -20.35 20.82
C ASN A 53 -34.26 -20.69 19.36
N ARG A 54 -34.56 -19.82 18.40
CA ARG A 54 -34.14 -19.99 16.99
C ARG A 54 -32.64 -19.77 16.86
N LEU A 55 -32.10 -18.72 17.47
CA LEU A 55 -30.66 -18.45 17.52
C LEU A 55 -29.89 -19.59 18.18
N LYS A 56 -30.36 -20.13 19.32
CA LYS A 56 -29.74 -21.31 19.96
C LYS A 56 -29.69 -22.54 19.04
N ARG A 57 -30.77 -22.79 18.29
CA ARG A 57 -30.82 -23.92 17.36
C ARG A 57 -29.90 -23.73 16.16
N MET A 58 -29.83 -22.52 15.60
CA MET A 58 -28.90 -22.22 14.52
C MET A 58 -27.44 -22.38 14.96
N ASP A 59 -27.10 -21.88 16.14
CA ASP A 59 -25.76 -22.01 16.71
C ASP A 59 -25.39 -23.47 16.96
N GLY A 60 -26.30 -24.24 17.57
CA GLY A 60 -26.11 -25.67 17.79
C GLY A 60 -25.95 -26.47 16.50
N ASN A 61 -26.75 -26.17 15.47
CA ASN A 61 -26.65 -26.83 14.17
C ASN A 61 -25.32 -26.49 13.47
N LEU A 62 -24.93 -25.22 13.46
CA LEU A 62 -23.64 -24.80 12.91
C LEU A 62 -22.48 -25.54 13.59
N HIS A 63 -22.53 -25.66 14.92
CA HIS A 63 -21.54 -26.42 15.68
C HIS A 63 -21.50 -27.91 15.32
N ALA A 64 -22.67 -28.52 15.12
CA ALA A 64 -22.77 -29.92 14.72
C ALA A 64 -22.19 -30.14 13.30
N ASP A 65 -22.51 -29.25 12.36
CA ASP A 65 -22.08 -29.36 10.97
C ASP A 65 -20.57 -29.11 10.83
N VAL A 66 -20.06 -28.06 11.48
CA VAL A 66 -18.61 -27.81 11.55
C VAL A 66 -17.87 -29.00 12.20
N SER A 67 -18.45 -29.58 13.26
CA SER A 67 -17.84 -30.75 13.92
C SER A 67 -17.81 -31.99 13.01
N LYS A 68 -18.85 -32.21 12.20
CA LYS A 68 -18.89 -33.30 11.22
C LYS A 68 -17.86 -33.06 10.12
N GLU A 69 -17.83 -31.86 9.54
CA GLU A 69 -16.92 -31.52 8.46
C GLU A 69 -15.45 -31.66 8.91
N VAL A 70 -15.12 -31.17 10.11
CA VAL A 70 -13.78 -31.33 10.70
C VAL A 70 -13.41 -32.80 10.91
N LYS A 71 -14.37 -33.65 11.34
CA LYS A 71 -14.13 -35.09 11.46
C LYS A 71 -13.90 -35.73 10.10
N GLU A 72 -14.73 -35.41 9.12
CA GLU A 72 -14.60 -35.91 7.76
C GLU A 72 -13.27 -35.49 7.13
N TYR A 73 -12.83 -34.24 7.30
CA TYR A 73 -11.51 -33.80 6.84
C TYR A 73 -10.37 -34.57 7.51
N LYS A 74 -10.45 -34.78 8.84
CA LYS A 74 -9.43 -35.56 9.56
C LYS A 74 -9.39 -37.01 9.08
N GLU A 75 -10.54 -37.66 8.96
CA GLU A 75 -10.63 -39.03 8.47
C GLU A 75 -10.15 -39.16 7.02
N ASN A 76 -10.51 -38.21 6.15
CA ASN A 76 -10.05 -38.20 4.76
C ASN A 76 -8.55 -37.90 4.65
N ALA A 77 -8.01 -37.02 5.49
CA ALA A 77 -6.58 -36.76 5.56
C ALA A 77 -5.81 -37.99 6.05
N GLU A 78 -6.30 -38.67 7.09
CA GLU A 78 -5.70 -39.91 7.60
C GLU A 78 -5.81 -41.06 6.60
N LYS A 79 -6.93 -41.21 5.89
CA LYS A 79 -7.08 -42.19 4.81
C LYS A 79 -6.09 -41.94 3.68
N LYS A 80 -5.93 -40.69 3.22
CA LYS A 80 -4.92 -40.33 2.21
C LYS A 80 -3.49 -40.61 2.68
N GLN A 81 -3.19 -40.42 3.97
CA GLN A 81 -1.89 -40.79 4.53
C GLN A 81 -1.66 -42.30 4.59
N LYS A 82 -2.69 -43.10 4.89
CA LYS A 82 -2.59 -44.57 4.96
C LYS A 82 -2.56 -45.22 3.58
N GLU A 83 -3.38 -44.76 2.64
CA GLU A 83 -3.38 -45.23 1.24
C GLU A 83 -2.06 -44.89 0.52
N GLY A 84 -1.40 -43.79 0.89
CA GLY A 84 -0.05 -43.45 0.41
C GLY A 84 1.06 -44.35 0.94
N ASN A 85 0.81 -45.17 1.97
CA ASN A 85 1.82 -46.00 2.64
C ASN A 85 1.70 -47.51 2.33
N GLU A 86 0.61 -47.98 1.72
CA GLU A 86 0.41 -49.39 1.34
C GLU A 86 0.83 -49.72 -0.11
N GLY A 87 1.12 -48.71 -0.94
CA GLY A 87 1.57 -48.87 -2.31
C GLY A 87 3.08 -48.75 -2.50
N GLY A 88 3.85 -49.77 -2.13
CA GLY A 88 5.22 -49.95 -2.65
C GLY A 88 6.34 -49.96 -1.63
N SER A 89 6.54 -51.13 -1.00
CA SER A 89 7.84 -51.50 -0.45
C SER A 89 8.91 -51.54 -1.54
N LYS A 90 9.66 -50.44 -1.70
CA LYS A 90 11.04 -50.47 -2.20
C LYS A 90 11.83 -49.31 -1.57
N LYS A 91 12.49 -49.65 -0.48
CA LYS A 91 13.85 -49.24 -0.11
C LYS A 91 14.32 -47.94 -0.78
N ASN A 92 14.20 -46.82 -0.07
CA ASN A 92 15.29 -45.85 0.01
C ASN A 92 15.15 -45.03 1.30
N GLU A 93 16.15 -45.20 2.15
CA GLU A 93 16.52 -44.24 3.18
C GLU A 93 16.81 -42.91 2.48
N ASN A 94 15.93 -41.93 2.63
CA ASN A 94 16.29 -40.52 2.77
C ASN A 94 15.03 -39.73 3.14
N ASN A 95 15.04 -39.31 4.40
CA ASN A 95 14.30 -38.24 5.01
C ASN A 95 14.18 -37.00 4.10
N GLU A 96 12.97 -36.63 3.66
CA GLU A 96 12.46 -35.25 3.61
C GLU A 96 11.01 -35.22 3.08
N GLY A 97 10.13 -34.57 3.84
CA GLY A 97 8.70 -34.50 3.59
C GLY A 97 8.34 -33.98 2.20
N SER A 98 7.70 -34.83 1.39
CA SER A 98 7.07 -34.42 0.15
C SER A 98 5.83 -33.59 0.48
N GLU A 99 6.00 -32.28 0.55
CA GLU A 99 4.88 -31.33 0.48
C GLU A 99 4.05 -31.66 -0.76
N SER A 100 2.75 -31.87 -0.54
CA SER A 100 1.80 -32.11 -1.64
C SER A 100 1.95 -30.99 -2.67
N GLU A 101 1.75 -31.30 -3.95
CA GLU A 101 1.81 -30.30 -5.03
C GLU A 101 0.91 -29.08 -4.73
N ILE A 102 -0.20 -29.30 -4.03
CA ILE A 102 -1.11 -28.26 -3.55
C ILE A 102 -0.44 -27.34 -2.50
N MET A 103 0.34 -27.89 -1.56
CA MET A 103 1.11 -27.09 -0.60
C MET A 103 2.21 -26.28 -1.28
N LYS A 104 2.84 -26.84 -2.31
CA LYS A 104 3.82 -26.11 -3.13
C LYS A 104 3.17 -24.98 -3.92
N GLU A 105 2.02 -25.22 -4.54
CA GLU A 105 1.25 -24.18 -5.24
C GLU A 105 0.76 -23.08 -4.29
N LEU A 106 0.25 -23.43 -3.11
CA LEU A 106 -0.15 -22.43 -2.10
C LEU A 106 1.02 -21.58 -1.61
N LYS A 107 2.21 -22.18 -1.45
CA LYS A 107 3.43 -21.43 -1.12
C LYS A 107 3.87 -20.51 -2.25
N ASN A 108 3.81 -20.97 -3.49
CA ASN A 108 4.16 -20.17 -4.67
C ASN A 108 3.19 -18.99 -4.83
N LEU A 109 1.87 -19.23 -4.74
CA LEU A 109 0.86 -18.18 -4.80
C LEU A 109 1.01 -17.16 -3.66
N ARG A 110 1.39 -17.61 -2.46
CA ARG A 110 1.67 -16.72 -1.35
C ARG A 110 2.93 -15.89 -1.59
N ALA A 111 3.98 -16.49 -2.15
CA ALA A 111 5.20 -15.79 -2.52
C ALA A 111 4.93 -14.75 -3.62
N GLU A 112 4.18 -15.11 -4.67
CA GLU A 112 3.75 -14.18 -5.73
C GLU A 112 2.89 -13.03 -5.18
N LEU A 113 1.97 -13.31 -4.25
CA LEU A 113 1.16 -12.27 -3.61
C LEU A 113 2.01 -11.31 -2.77
N ASP A 114 2.99 -11.83 -2.03
CA ASP A 114 3.90 -11.02 -1.23
C ASP A 114 4.84 -10.19 -2.13
N GLU A 115 5.31 -10.75 -3.25
CA GLU A 115 6.05 -10.03 -4.29
C GLU A 115 5.21 -8.93 -4.95
N GLU A 116 3.96 -9.20 -5.32
CA GLU A 116 3.06 -8.20 -5.91
C GLU A 116 2.74 -7.08 -4.91
N ARG A 117 2.53 -7.41 -3.63
CA ARG A 117 2.32 -6.42 -2.57
C ARG A 117 3.57 -5.57 -2.35
N ASN A 118 4.75 -6.17 -2.37
CA ASN A 118 6.01 -5.44 -2.26
C ASN A 118 6.26 -4.55 -3.49
N ALA A 119 5.97 -5.03 -4.70
CA ALA A 119 6.05 -4.26 -5.93
C ALA A 119 5.08 -3.07 -5.92
N ARG A 120 3.82 -3.26 -5.50
CA ARG A 120 2.84 -2.15 -5.38
C ARG A 120 3.25 -1.13 -4.32
N LYS A 121 3.83 -1.56 -3.19
CA LYS A 121 4.37 -0.65 -2.17
C LYS A 121 5.56 0.13 -2.72
N GLN A 122 6.48 -0.53 -3.42
CA GLN A 122 7.61 0.12 -4.07
C GLN A 122 7.12 1.14 -5.11
N GLU A 123 6.19 0.77 -5.98
CA GLU A 123 5.61 1.66 -6.99
C GLU A 123 4.93 2.88 -6.36
N GLN A 124 4.18 2.71 -5.28
CA GLN A 124 3.59 3.84 -4.55
C GLN A 124 4.66 4.74 -3.92
N THR A 125 5.72 4.16 -3.33
CA THR A 125 6.83 4.96 -2.80
C THR A 125 7.59 5.67 -3.90
N GLU A 126 7.78 5.07 -5.07
CA GLU A 126 8.43 5.68 -6.23
C GLU A 126 7.59 6.80 -6.81
N ARG A 127 6.27 6.62 -6.94
CA ARG A 127 5.35 7.68 -7.40
C ARG A 127 5.31 8.85 -6.42
N ALA A 128 5.27 8.58 -5.11
CA ALA A 128 5.33 9.62 -4.08
C ALA A 128 6.69 10.35 -4.07
N LYS A 129 7.79 9.61 -4.26
CA LYS A 129 9.12 10.19 -4.46
C LYS A 129 9.17 11.05 -5.73
N HIS A 130 8.62 10.60 -6.84
CA HIS A 130 8.62 11.39 -8.08
C HIS A 130 7.83 12.70 -7.94
N ALA A 131 6.65 12.65 -7.31
CA ALA A 131 5.84 13.86 -7.07
C ALA A 131 6.54 14.85 -6.12
N THR A 132 7.25 14.36 -5.11
CA THR A 132 8.07 15.20 -4.23
C THR A 132 9.30 15.75 -4.95
N MET A 133 9.96 14.97 -5.80
CA MET A 133 11.06 15.43 -6.67
C MET A 133 10.65 16.56 -7.61
N ASP A 134 9.48 16.45 -8.24
CA ASP A 134 8.95 17.51 -9.11
C ASP A 134 8.64 18.78 -8.33
N SER A 135 8.12 18.65 -7.10
CA SER A 135 7.88 19.77 -6.20
C SER A 135 9.18 20.46 -5.77
N VAL A 136 10.23 19.69 -5.46
CA VAL A 136 11.57 20.21 -5.14
C VAL A 136 12.20 20.89 -6.36
N ARG A 137 12.08 20.30 -7.54
CA ARG A 137 12.56 20.89 -8.80
C ARG A 137 11.92 22.25 -9.05
N LYS A 138 10.61 22.36 -8.86
CA LYS A 138 9.88 23.61 -9.02
C LYS A 138 10.33 24.64 -7.99
N GLY A 139 10.43 24.27 -6.71
CA GLY A 139 10.92 25.16 -5.65
C GLY A 139 12.36 25.62 -5.86
N LEU A 140 13.23 24.78 -6.40
CA LEU A 140 14.58 25.16 -6.79
C LEU A 140 14.56 26.19 -7.92
N ARG A 141 13.80 25.94 -9.00
CA ARG A 141 13.66 26.89 -10.11
C ARG A 141 13.14 28.25 -9.64
N GLU A 142 12.08 28.27 -8.85
CA GLU A 142 11.50 29.50 -8.29
C GLU A 142 12.52 30.28 -7.45
N LYS A 143 13.36 29.62 -6.64
CA LYS A 143 14.44 30.29 -5.89
C LYS A 143 15.47 30.94 -6.81
N PHE A 144 15.91 30.25 -7.86
CA PHE A 144 16.88 30.78 -8.81
C PHE A 144 16.30 31.93 -9.65
N GLU A 145 15.04 31.81 -10.09
CA GLU A 145 14.31 32.87 -10.79
C GLU A 145 14.13 34.12 -9.92
N ASN A 146 13.75 33.95 -8.65
CA ASN A 146 13.66 35.05 -7.68
C ASN A 146 15.02 35.72 -7.41
N ALA A 147 16.12 34.98 -7.56
CA ALA A 147 17.49 35.50 -7.46
C ALA A 147 18.00 36.10 -8.77
N GLY A 148 17.22 36.10 -9.86
CA GLY A 148 17.62 36.58 -11.18
C GLY A 148 18.65 35.70 -11.89
N LEU A 149 18.84 34.45 -11.44
CA LEU A 149 19.82 33.51 -11.97
C LEU A 149 19.15 32.48 -12.88
N LYS A 150 19.76 32.21 -14.04
CA LYS A 150 19.32 31.12 -14.90
C LYS A 150 19.81 29.79 -14.33
N ILE A 151 18.87 28.93 -13.97
CA ILE A 151 19.17 27.56 -13.54
C ILE A 151 19.56 26.68 -14.72
N ASN A 152 20.60 25.87 -14.56
CA ASN A 152 21.01 24.89 -15.55
C ASN A 152 20.30 23.55 -15.28
N ASP A 153 19.54 23.09 -16.27
CA ASP A 153 18.74 21.86 -16.19
C ASP A 153 19.59 20.59 -15.97
N PHE A 154 20.85 20.58 -16.40
CA PHE A 154 21.75 19.44 -16.18
C PHE A 154 22.13 19.32 -14.70
N PHE A 155 22.61 20.41 -14.10
CA PHE A 155 22.97 20.44 -12.67
C PHE A 155 21.74 20.30 -11.78
N ALA A 156 20.59 20.84 -12.18
CA ALA A 156 19.34 20.63 -11.46
C ALA A 156 18.92 19.15 -11.45
N LYS A 157 19.04 18.45 -12.58
CA LYS A 157 18.76 17.00 -12.66
C LYS A 157 19.76 16.17 -11.85
N SER A 158 21.04 16.53 -11.86
CA SER A 158 22.09 15.88 -11.06
C SER A 158 21.88 16.07 -9.55
N ALA A 159 21.59 17.30 -9.12
CA ALA A 159 21.30 17.60 -7.73
C ALA A 159 20.05 16.85 -7.23
N LEU A 160 19.04 16.74 -8.09
CA LEU A 160 17.84 15.98 -7.83
C LEU A 160 18.12 14.47 -7.75
N SER A 161 18.89 13.88 -8.67
CA SER A 161 19.19 12.44 -8.60
C SER A 161 20.01 12.05 -7.36
N LYS A 162 20.83 12.95 -6.83
CA LYS A 162 21.60 12.77 -5.59
C LYS A 162 20.78 13.08 -4.32
N LEU A 163 19.56 13.60 -4.45
CA LEU A 163 18.74 14.00 -3.30
C LEU A 163 18.03 12.79 -2.70
N GLU A 164 18.39 12.46 -1.46
CA GLU A 164 17.67 11.46 -0.68
C GLU A 164 16.36 12.04 -0.13
N ILE A 165 15.21 11.53 -0.61
CA ILE A 165 13.89 11.88 -0.08
C ILE A 165 13.53 10.90 1.04
N PRO A 166 13.34 11.38 2.28
CA PRO A 166 12.82 10.57 3.38
C PRO A 166 11.41 10.03 3.05
N SER A 167 11.10 8.81 3.48
CA SER A 167 9.78 8.19 3.28
C SER A 167 8.67 8.81 4.13
N GLU A 168 9.02 9.52 5.21
CA GLU A 168 8.08 10.14 6.16
C GLU A 168 8.54 11.56 6.56
N ASN A 169 7.59 12.46 6.84
CA ASN A 169 7.84 13.85 7.27
C ASN A 169 8.70 14.67 6.31
N VAL A 170 8.27 14.74 5.04
CA VAL A 170 8.95 15.51 3.99
C VAL A 170 8.75 17.02 4.19
N ASP A 171 9.78 17.71 4.70
CA ASP A 171 9.83 19.18 4.64
C ASP A 171 10.43 19.64 3.30
N LEU A 172 9.56 20.12 2.41
CA LEU A 172 9.92 20.62 1.09
C LEU A 172 10.96 21.74 1.15
N LYS A 173 10.93 22.61 2.16
CA LYS A 173 11.89 23.72 2.27
C LYS A 173 13.30 23.19 2.51
N SER A 174 13.45 22.25 3.44
CA SER A 174 14.72 21.58 3.71
C SER A 174 15.26 20.80 2.50
N LEU A 175 14.37 20.14 1.73
CA LEU A 175 14.77 19.41 0.53
C LEU A 175 15.25 20.34 -0.58
N VAL A 176 14.56 21.47 -0.79
CA VAL A 176 14.99 22.50 -1.74
C VAL A 176 16.34 23.09 -1.35
N GLU A 177 16.60 23.35 -0.06
CA GLU A 177 17.91 23.81 0.42
C GLU A 177 19.02 22.76 0.24
N LYS A 178 18.72 21.48 0.46
CA LYS A 178 19.68 20.40 0.17
C LYS A 178 19.97 20.27 -1.32
N ALA A 179 18.94 20.35 -2.16
CA ALA A 179 19.09 20.34 -3.61
C ALA A 179 19.92 21.53 -4.10
N GLU A 180 19.75 22.72 -3.50
CA GLU A 180 20.55 23.91 -3.80
C GLU A 180 22.04 23.72 -3.44
N ARG A 181 22.33 23.09 -2.28
CA ARG A 181 23.71 22.75 -1.90
C ARG A 181 24.36 21.78 -2.87
N LEU A 182 23.63 20.75 -3.30
CA LEU A 182 24.10 19.77 -4.29
C LEU A 182 24.32 20.43 -5.65
N TYR A 183 23.40 21.29 -6.09
CA TYR A 183 23.51 22.05 -7.33
C TYR A 183 24.77 22.92 -7.35
N ASN A 184 25.01 23.68 -6.27
CA ASN A 184 26.20 24.53 -6.16
C ASN A 184 27.50 23.72 -6.03
N ALA A 185 27.44 22.54 -5.39
CA ALA A 185 28.58 21.63 -5.31
C ALA A 185 28.95 21.08 -6.70
N ASP A 186 27.97 20.62 -7.48
CA ASP A 186 28.18 20.08 -8.82
C ASP A 186 28.72 21.15 -9.80
N ILE A 187 28.25 22.39 -9.68
CA ILE A 187 28.78 23.53 -10.45
C ILE A 187 30.25 23.80 -10.11
N LYS A 188 30.57 23.79 -8.81
CA LYS A 188 31.93 24.02 -8.33
C LYS A 188 32.87 22.88 -8.75
N GLU A 189 32.40 21.64 -8.73
CA GLU A 189 33.14 20.47 -9.21
C GLU A 189 33.36 20.53 -10.73
N ALA A 190 32.36 20.99 -11.49
CA ALA A 190 32.47 21.19 -12.93
C ALA A 190 33.38 22.38 -13.32
N GLY A 191 33.88 23.16 -12.35
CA GLY A 191 34.72 24.33 -12.60
C GLY A 191 33.97 25.47 -13.32
N ILE A 192 32.64 25.48 -13.25
CA ILE A 192 31.80 26.49 -13.91
C ILE A 192 31.57 27.64 -12.92
N GLU A 193 32.05 28.84 -13.23
CA GLU A 193 31.67 30.04 -12.50
C GLU A 193 30.31 30.54 -13.00
N ILE A 194 29.23 30.14 -12.34
CA ILE A 194 27.96 30.87 -12.51
C ILE A 194 28.14 32.21 -11.82
N GLY A 195 28.17 33.29 -12.62
CA GLY A 195 28.36 34.65 -12.16
C GLY A 195 27.58 34.94 -10.89
N LYS A 196 28.30 35.42 -9.87
CA LYS A 196 27.75 35.79 -8.56
C LYS A 196 26.49 36.64 -8.76
N PRO A 197 25.41 36.46 -7.97
CA PRO A 197 24.31 37.41 -7.96
C PRO A 197 24.90 38.78 -7.60
N HIS A 198 24.68 39.74 -8.50
CA HIS A 198 25.22 41.08 -8.43
C HIS A 198 24.64 41.77 -7.18
N ALA A 199 25.33 41.65 -6.05
CA ALA A 199 25.11 42.52 -4.90
C ALA A 199 25.54 43.92 -5.33
N GLY A 200 24.59 44.83 -5.43
CA GLY A 200 24.80 46.19 -5.92
C GLY A 200 25.99 46.89 -5.26
N GLY A 201 26.83 47.53 -6.06
CA GLY A 201 27.99 48.25 -5.57
C GLY A 201 28.88 48.82 -6.66
N ASN A 202 28.41 49.91 -7.27
CA ASN A 202 29.17 51.02 -7.90
C ASN A 202 30.70 50.83 -8.08
N GLY A 203 31.17 50.53 -9.29
CA GLY A 203 32.59 50.60 -9.66
C GLY A 203 32.79 50.35 -11.15
N GLY A 204 33.17 51.40 -11.90
CA GLY A 204 33.20 51.38 -13.36
C GLY A 204 34.42 50.71 -13.99
N GLY A 205 34.26 50.41 -15.29
CA GLY A 205 35.34 50.22 -16.26
C GLY A 205 35.69 48.76 -16.57
N LYS A 206 35.16 48.24 -17.69
CA LYS A 206 35.86 48.03 -18.97
C LYS A 206 35.03 47.04 -19.79
N GLU A 207 34.53 47.45 -20.95
CA GLU A 207 33.89 46.55 -21.91
C GLU A 207 34.91 45.50 -22.37
N GLU A 208 34.73 44.25 -21.95
CA GLU A 208 35.23 43.11 -22.69
C GLU A 208 34.05 42.47 -23.40
N LYS A 209 34.03 42.64 -24.71
CA LYS A 209 33.12 41.94 -25.61
C LYS A 209 33.44 40.46 -25.52
N GLU A 210 32.57 39.67 -24.91
CA GLU A 210 32.63 38.22 -25.03
C GLU A 210 32.00 37.81 -26.36
N ASP A 211 32.87 37.43 -27.30
CA ASP A 211 32.52 36.83 -28.59
C ASP A 211 31.84 35.47 -28.38
N TRP A 212 30.52 35.46 -28.39
CA TRP A 212 29.70 34.24 -28.47
C TRP A 212 29.47 33.78 -29.93
N SER A 213 30.38 34.12 -30.85
CA SER A 213 30.25 33.77 -32.28
C SER A 213 30.58 32.31 -32.61
N ASP A 214 31.31 31.60 -31.74
CA ASP A 214 31.76 30.21 -32.01
C ASP A 214 30.72 29.13 -31.71
N VAL A 215 29.70 29.41 -30.90
CA VAL A 215 28.67 28.41 -30.55
C VAL A 215 27.68 28.18 -31.72
N GLY A 216 27.54 29.14 -32.64
CA GLY A 216 26.67 29.03 -33.80
C GLY A 216 27.18 28.08 -34.89
N ASN A 217 28.50 27.88 -35.01
CA ASN A 217 29.11 27.09 -36.08
C ASN A 217 29.09 25.56 -35.85
N ILE A 218 28.72 25.11 -34.66
CA ILE A 218 28.63 23.68 -34.32
C ILE A 218 27.27 23.09 -34.73
N VAL A 219 26.20 23.90 -34.73
CA VAL A 219 24.83 23.41 -35.04
C VAL A 219 24.58 23.30 -36.57
N GLY A 220 25.38 23.98 -37.40
CA GLY A 220 25.22 24.00 -38.86
C GLY A 220 25.75 22.78 -39.63
N ARG A 221 26.46 21.84 -38.98
CA ARG A 221 27.11 20.71 -39.68
C ARG A 221 26.25 19.45 -39.83
N HIS A 222 24.97 19.47 -39.44
CA HIS A 222 24.11 18.26 -39.47
C HIS A 222 22.79 18.38 -40.26
N ASN A 223 22.58 19.46 -41.02
CA ASN A 223 21.52 19.49 -42.03
C ASN A 223 22.11 19.24 -43.43
N PRO A 224 21.98 18.02 -44.01
CA PRO A 224 22.22 17.84 -45.43
C PRO A 224 21.18 18.64 -46.21
N LYS A 225 21.65 19.52 -47.11
CA LYS A 225 20.79 20.21 -48.07
C LYS A 225 20.30 19.15 -49.07
N THR A 226 19.00 18.91 -49.11
CA THR A 226 18.33 18.23 -50.23
C THR A 226 18.32 19.20 -51.40
N GLU A 227 18.99 18.82 -52.49
CA GLU A 227 18.77 19.40 -53.83
C GLU A 227 17.37 19.06 -54.36
#